data_AF-A0A2V9Z0P2-F1
#
_entry.id   AF-A0A2V9Z0P2-F1
#
_cell.length_a   1.000
_cell.length_b   1.000
_cell.length_c   1.000
_cell.angle_alpha   90.00
_cell.angle_beta   90.00
_cell.angle_gamma   90.00
#
_symmetry.space_group_name_H-M   'P 1'
#
loop_
_entity.id
_entity.type
_entity.pdbx_description
1 polymer ?
#
loop_
_entity_poly.entity_id
_entity_poly.type
_entity_poly.pdbx_seq_one_letter_code
_entity_poly.pdbx_strand_id
1 'polypeptide(L)'
;QAIVSAQFGTQFVLSQAFPILTGDFNGDGVEDIAVVVTSHGALQTDSSRFRVIDPSSEYFGIGDPKITAQFASQYPGGSRYLLIIHGLGKDGWRAKEPKERFLLINVNFDRISVGHIARKKKAMDDIDLEETGVLTSFLYWNGHRYKWQPGATQM
;
A
#
# COMPACT_ATOMS: atom_id res chain seq x y z
N GLN A 1 7.74 -13.41 4.13
CA GLN A 1 8.82 -13.29 3.12
C GLN A 1 8.52 -14.03 1.81
N ALA A 2 8.27 -15.35 1.79
CA ALA A 2 8.17 -16.13 0.53
C ALA A 2 7.16 -15.57 -0.50
N ILE A 3 5.94 -15.21 -0.07
CA ILE A 3 4.93 -14.62 -0.96
C ILE A 3 5.36 -13.27 -1.52
N VAL A 4 6.00 -12.41 -0.72
CA VAL A 4 6.57 -11.14 -1.20
C VAL A 4 7.57 -11.39 -2.33
N SER A 5 8.50 -12.33 -2.13
CA SER A 5 9.50 -12.65 -3.15
C SER A 5 8.89 -13.25 -4.42
N ALA A 6 7.87 -14.11 -4.29
CA ALA A 6 7.19 -14.70 -5.44
C ALA A 6 6.39 -13.67 -6.25
N GLN A 7 5.68 -12.76 -5.55
CA GLN A 7 4.73 -11.83 -6.17
C GLN A 7 5.39 -10.52 -6.64
N PHE A 8 6.44 -10.05 -5.95
CA PHE A 8 7.07 -8.75 -6.21
C PHE A 8 8.56 -8.84 -6.55
N GLY A 9 9.21 -9.97 -6.29
CA GLY A 9 10.64 -10.17 -6.52
C GLY A 9 11.47 -10.14 -5.22
N THR A 10 12.67 -10.69 -5.31
CA THR A 10 13.56 -10.92 -4.15
C THR A 10 14.19 -9.66 -3.59
N GLN A 11 14.11 -8.53 -4.31
CA GLN A 11 14.62 -7.24 -3.85
C GLN A 11 13.83 -6.66 -2.68
N PHE A 12 12.56 -7.03 -2.52
CA PHE A 12 11.71 -6.56 -1.43
C PHE A 12 11.85 -7.46 -0.19
N VAL A 13 12.10 -6.84 0.95
CA VAL A 13 12.30 -7.49 2.24
C VAL A 13 11.22 -7.03 3.20
N LEU A 14 10.50 -7.99 3.80
CA LEU A 14 9.45 -7.71 4.77
C LEU A 14 10.01 -7.02 6.01
N SER A 15 9.50 -5.83 6.33
CA SER A 15 9.87 -5.13 7.56
C SER A 15 9.19 -5.78 8.75
N GLN A 16 9.99 -6.24 9.73
CA GLN A 16 9.48 -6.83 10.97
C GLN A 16 9.01 -5.77 12.00
N ALA A 17 9.27 -4.49 11.72
CA ALA A 17 8.88 -3.39 12.60
C ALA A 17 7.38 -3.00 12.48
N PHE A 18 6.70 -3.51 11.44
CA PHE A 18 5.31 -3.18 11.16
C PHE A 18 4.45 -4.44 11.15
N PRO A 19 3.15 -4.33 11.51
CA PRO A 19 2.24 -5.46 11.42
C PRO A 19 2.00 -5.87 9.95
N ILE A 20 1.64 -7.13 9.77
CA ILE A 20 0.98 -7.60 8.54
C ILE A 20 -0.49 -7.24 8.66
N LEU A 21 -1.04 -6.54 7.67
CA LEU A 21 -2.44 -6.18 7.63
C LEU A 21 -3.19 -7.11 6.68
N THR A 22 -4.37 -7.56 7.08
CA THR A 22 -5.30 -8.35 6.24
C THR A 22 -6.70 -7.78 6.39
N GLY A 23 -7.47 -7.75 5.30
CA GLY A 23 -8.80 -7.17 5.23
C GLY A 23 -9.39 -7.29 3.82
N ASP A 24 -10.59 -6.78 3.59
CA ASP A 24 -11.17 -6.61 2.24
C ASP A 24 -10.92 -5.17 1.76
N PHE A 25 -9.71 -4.92 1.27
CA PHE A 25 -9.27 -3.58 0.86
C PHE A 25 -9.87 -3.15 -0.48
N ASN A 26 -10.39 -4.08 -1.29
CA ASN A 26 -10.98 -3.78 -2.59
C ASN A 26 -12.52 -3.91 -2.63
N GLY A 27 -13.15 -4.37 -1.54
CA GLY A 27 -14.60 -4.45 -1.38
C GLY A 27 -15.24 -5.55 -2.22
N ASP A 28 -14.53 -6.66 -2.47
CA ASP A 28 -15.02 -7.81 -3.23
C ASP A 28 -15.32 -9.04 -2.36
N GLY A 29 -15.16 -8.93 -1.05
CA GLY A 29 -15.43 -9.98 -0.07
C GLY A 29 -14.34 -11.05 0.00
N VAL A 30 -13.18 -10.84 -0.64
CA VAL A 30 -12.02 -11.74 -0.58
C VAL A 30 -10.93 -11.12 0.28
N GLU A 31 -10.26 -11.94 1.12
CA GLU A 31 -9.20 -11.47 2.00
C GLU A 31 -7.97 -11.02 1.18
N ASP A 32 -7.62 -9.75 1.34
CA ASP A 32 -6.43 -9.07 0.84
C ASP A 32 -5.34 -9.00 1.92
N ILE A 33 -4.14 -8.57 1.53
CA ILE A 33 -3.02 -8.33 2.45
C ILE A 33 -2.27 -7.06 2.08
N ALA A 34 -1.82 -6.32 3.10
CA ALA A 34 -0.91 -5.21 2.98
C ALA A 34 0.28 -5.37 3.92
N VAL A 35 1.50 -5.15 3.41
CA VAL A 35 2.75 -5.32 4.18
C VAL A 35 3.76 -4.22 3.89
N VAL A 36 4.46 -3.79 4.93
CA VAL A 36 5.57 -2.85 4.79
C VAL A 36 6.84 -3.60 4.40
N VAL A 37 7.54 -3.09 3.39
CA VAL A 37 8.81 -3.64 2.92
C VAL A 37 9.86 -2.55 2.79
N THR A 38 11.11 -2.97 2.85
CA THR A 38 12.24 -2.21 2.30
C THR A 38 12.64 -2.84 0.96
N SER A 39 13.45 -2.12 0.17
CA SER A 39 14.01 -2.65 -1.07
C SER A 39 15.52 -2.50 -1.06
N HIS A 40 16.23 -3.48 -1.62
CA HIS A 40 17.63 -3.34 -1.97
C HIS A 40 17.78 -2.94 -3.43
N GLY A 41 18.68 -1.98 -3.71
CA GLY A 41 18.93 -1.49 -5.07
C GLY A 41 17.88 -0.50 -5.57
N ALA A 42 18.01 -0.11 -6.85
CA ALA A 42 17.11 0.85 -7.47
C ALA A 42 15.70 0.26 -7.66
N LEU A 43 14.68 1.09 -7.40
CA LEU A 43 13.30 0.67 -7.57
C LEU A 43 12.94 0.57 -9.07
N GLN A 44 12.48 -0.60 -9.50
CA GLN A 44 11.96 -0.81 -10.84
C GLN A 44 10.49 -0.39 -10.90
N THR A 45 10.20 0.68 -11.65
CA THR A 45 8.84 1.21 -11.80
C THR A 45 8.09 0.63 -12.99
N ASP A 46 8.80 0.03 -13.94
CA ASP A 46 8.22 -0.74 -15.04
C ASP A 46 8.23 -2.23 -14.66
N SER A 47 7.04 -2.78 -14.41
CA SER A 47 6.88 -4.14 -13.92
C SER A 47 5.61 -4.76 -14.48
N SER A 48 5.75 -5.95 -15.06
CA SER A 48 4.60 -6.79 -15.43
C SER A 48 3.99 -7.51 -14.22
N ARG A 49 4.66 -7.49 -13.06
CA ARG A 49 4.22 -8.20 -11.86
C ARG A 49 3.33 -7.36 -10.97
N PHE A 50 3.52 -6.05 -10.90
CA PHE A 50 2.77 -5.18 -9.98
C PHE A 50 2.71 -3.76 -10.51
N ARG A 51 1.74 -2.99 -10.02
CA ARG A 51 1.55 -1.58 -10.36
C ARG A 51 2.19 -0.69 -9.31
N VAL A 52 3.10 0.20 -9.73
CA VAL A 52 3.67 1.21 -8.83
C VAL A 52 2.77 2.44 -8.82
N ILE A 53 2.42 2.93 -7.63
CA ILE A 53 1.57 4.10 -7.44
C ILE A 53 2.10 5.01 -6.33
N ASP A 54 1.87 6.31 -6.50
CA ASP A 54 2.20 7.35 -5.52
C ASP A 54 0.91 8.11 -5.18
N PRO A 55 0.09 7.58 -4.26
CA PRO A 55 -1.24 8.12 -4.01
C PRO A 55 -1.20 9.48 -3.30
N SER A 56 -0.13 9.81 -2.56
CA SER A 56 0.05 11.12 -1.92
C SER A 56 0.41 12.19 -2.96
N SER A 57 1.39 11.93 -3.83
CA SER A 57 1.72 12.80 -4.97
C SER A 57 0.48 13.09 -5.84
N GLU A 58 -0.31 12.05 -6.16
CA GLU A 58 -1.54 12.20 -6.94
C GLU A 58 -2.58 13.08 -6.24
N TYR A 59 -2.68 13.01 -4.91
CA TYR A 59 -3.57 13.88 -4.13
C TYR A 59 -3.19 15.35 -4.26
N PHE A 60 -1.89 15.68 -4.20
CA PHE A 60 -1.41 17.06 -4.36
C PHE A 60 -1.33 17.50 -5.85
N GLY A 61 -1.53 16.59 -6.80
CA GLY A 61 -1.39 16.86 -8.23
C GLY A 61 0.07 17.00 -8.70
N ILE A 62 1.03 16.48 -7.91
CA ILE A 62 2.47 16.71 -8.10
C ILE A 62 3.15 15.42 -8.56
N GLY A 63 2.91 15.00 -9.82
CA GLY A 63 3.86 14.15 -10.55
C GLY A 63 3.43 12.72 -10.94
N ASP A 64 4.21 12.14 -11.87
CA ASP A 64 4.13 10.75 -12.34
C ASP A 64 4.92 9.84 -11.37
N PRO A 65 4.39 8.68 -10.93
CA PRO A 65 5.13 7.72 -10.11
C PRO A 65 6.51 7.32 -10.63
N LYS A 66 6.72 7.31 -11.97
CA LYS A 66 8.05 7.06 -12.57
C LYS A 66 9.08 8.12 -12.21
N ILE A 67 8.62 9.37 -12.04
CA ILE A 67 9.44 10.51 -11.67
C ILE A 67 9.60 10.55 -10.16
N THR A 68 8.51 10.44 -9.40
CA THR A 68 8.55 10.58 -7.93
C THR A 68 9.25 9.42 -7.23
N ALA A 69 9.31 8.23 -7.85
CA ALA A 69 10.11 7.11 -7.39
C ALA A 69 11.62 7.40 -7.36
N GLN A 70 12.11 8.33 -8.20
CA GLN A 70 13.53 8.70 -8.22
C GLN A 70 13.91 9.54 -6.99
N PHE A 71 12.92 10.19 -6.37
CA PHE A 71 13.07 11.02 -5.17
C PHE A 71 12.58 10.32 -3.91
N ALA A 72 12.42 8.98 -3.96
CA ALA A 72 11.72 8.23 -2.94
C ALA A 72 12.18 8.59 -1.52
N SER A 73 11.21 8.88 -0.64
CA SER A 73 11.44 9.49 0.66
C SER A 73 12.56 8.80 1.44
N GLN A 74 13.60 9.58 1.77
CA GLN A 74 14.70 9.15 2.63
C GLN A 74 14.21 9.20 4.08
N TYR A 75 13.49 8.17 4.52
CA TYR A 75 13.23 8.00 5.94
C TYR A 75 14.55 7.74 6.68
N PRO A 76 14.74 8.27 7.89
CA PRO A 76 15.74 7.72 8.81
C PRO A 76 15.43 6.24 9.01
N GLY A 77 16.28 5.37 8.45
CA GLY A 77 16.04 3.92 8.35
C GLY A 77 15.90 3.35 6.93
N GLY A 78 15.99 4.19 5.89
CA GLY A 78 15.90 3.79 4.48
C GLY A 78 14.48 3.89 3.90
N SER A 79 14.36 3.77 2.58
CA SER A 79 13.08 3.84 1.88
C SER A 79 12.16 2.69 2.30
N ARG A 80 10.93 3.06 2.70
CA ARG A 80 9.86 2.12 3.05
C ARG A 80 8.80 2.15 1.96
N TYR A 81 8.20 1.00 1.71
CA TYR A 81 7.15 0.84 0.73
C TYR A 81 6.01 0.02 1.33
N LEU A 82 4.79 0.24 0.83
CA LEU A 82 3.64 -0.58 1.19
C LEU A 82 3.25 -1.44 -0.02
N LEU A 83 3.33 -2.76 0.14
CA LEU A 83 2.84 -3.71 -0.85
C LEU A 83 1.40 -4.07 -0.51
N ILE A 84 0.55 -4.15 -1.53
CA ILE A 84 -0.83 -4.63 -1.37
C ILE A 84 -1.10 -5.72 -2.41
N ILE A 85 -1.69 -6.83 -1.99
CA ILE A 85 -2.19 -7.89 -2.87
C ILE A 85 -3.70 -7.99 -2.71
N HIS A 86 -4.43 -7.83 -3.81
CA HIS A 86 -5.86 -8.19 -3.85
C HIS A 86 -5.99 -9.70 -4.02
N GLY A 87 -6.70 -10.35 -3.12
CA GLY A 87 -6.90 -11.78 -3.10
C GLY A 87 -7.76 -12.29 -4.26
N LEU A 88 -7.78 -13.61 -4.41
CA LEU A 88 -8.63 -14.27 -5.41
C LEU A 88 -9.23 -15.57 -4.87
N GLY A 89 -10.56 -15.67 -4.94
CA GLY A 89 -11.30 -16.87 -4.57
C GLY A 89 -11.04 -17.30 -3.12
N LYS A 90 -11.09 -18.61 -2.88
CA LYS A 90 -10.94 -19.20 -1.54
C LYS A 90 -9.54 -19.04 -0.94
N ASP A 91 -8.52 -18.83 -1.78
CA ASP A 91 -7.13 -18.75 -1.34
C ASP A 91 -6.76 -17.31 -0.92
N GLY A 92 -7.63 -16.33 -1.23
CA GLY A 92 -7.40 -14.92 -0.90
C GLY A 92 -6.08 -14.42 -1.47
N TRP A 93 -5.37 -13.60 -0.69
CA TRP A 93 -4.04 -13.11 -1.04
C TRP A 93 -2.97 -14.20 -1.20
N ARG A 94 -3.24 -15.44 -0.77
CA ARG A 94 -2.32 -16.58 -0.90
C ARG A 94 -2.43 -17.27 -2.27
N ALA A 95 -3.37 -16.85 -3.11
CA ALA A 95 -3.51 -17.34 -4.48
C ALA A 95 -2.17 -17.22 -5.23
N LYS A 96 -1.83 -18.25 -6.01
CA LYS A 96 -0.60 -18.26 -6.84
C LYS A 96 -0.58 -17.06 -7.81
N GLU A 97 -1.74 -16.77 -8.38
CA GLU A 97 -1.98 -15.64 -9.26
C GLU A 97 -3.07 -14.77 -8.64
N PRO A 98 -2.71 -13.84 -7.73
CA PRO A 98 -3.68 -12.97 -7.09
C PRO A 98 -4.24 -11.96 -8.10
N LYS A 99 -5.39 -11.37 -7.76
CA LYS A 99 -6.19 -10.51 -8.64
C LYS A 99 -5.42 -9.27 -9.09
N GLU A 100 -4.82 -8.55 -8.14
CA GLU A 100 -3.99 -7.39 -8.40
C GLU A 100 -2.87 -7.25 -7.36
N ARG A 101 -1.81 -6.52 -7.73
CA ARG A 101 -0.61 -6.30 -6.91
C ARG A 101 -0.17 -4.86 -7.05
N PHE A 102 0.03 -4.18 -5.92
CA PHE A 102 0.42 -2.78 -5.87
C PHE A 102 1.68 -2.58 -5.03
N LEU A 103 2.53 -1.66 -5.47
CA LEU A 103 3.61 -1.09 -4.71
C LEU A 103 3.31 0.40 -4.52
N LEU A 104 3.04 0.81 -3.29
CA LEU A 104 2.85 2.20 -2.92
C LEU A 104 4.20 2.79 -2.49
N ILE A 105 4.54 3.91 -3.09
CA ILE A 105 5.76 4.69 -2.79
C ILE A 105 5.36 6.02 -2.14
N ASN A 106 6.31 6.65 -1.44
CA ASN A 106 6.17 8.01 -0.90
C ASN A 106 4.95 8.22 0.00
N VAL A 107 4.54 7.17 0.72
CA VAL A 107 3.55 7.24 1.79
C VAL A 107 4.28 7.23 3.13
N ASN A 108 4.00 8.23 3.96
CA ASN A 108 4.65 8.45 5.24
C ASN A 108 3.79 7.90 6.37
N PHE A 109 4.43 7.22 7.32
CA PHE A 109 3.82 6.66 8.52
C PHE A 109 4.87 6.20 9.53
N ASP A 110 4.53 6.34 10.82
CA ASP A 110 5.18 5.69 11.95
C ASP A 110 4.41 4.44 12.40
N ARG A 111 3.09 4.44 12.19
CA ARG A 111 2.20 3.30 12.50
C ARG A 111 1.20 3.11 11.37
N ILE A 112 0.83 1.84 11.15
CA ILE A 112 -0.21 1.47 10.20
C ILE A 112 -1.22 0.54 10.88
N SER A 113 -2.49 0.67 10.50
CA SER A 113 -3.57 -0.20 10.97
C SER A 113 -4.64 -0.38 9.90
N VAL A 114 -5.52 -1.35 10.10
CA VAL A 114 -6.74 -1.50 9.30
C VAL A 114 -7.81 -0.60 9.90
N GLY A 115 -8.38 0.26 9.06
CA GLY A 115 -9.59 1.02 9.33
C GLY A 115 -10.80 0.39 8.63
N HIS A 116 -11.97 0.99 8.85
CA HIS A 116 -13.20 0.59 8.16
C HIS A 116 -13.89 1.81 7.54
N ILE A 117 -14.15 1.76 6.24
CA ILE A 117 -14.87 2.81 5.52
C ILE A 117 -16.15 2.29 4.86
N ALA A 118 -17.26 2.94 5.21
CA ALA A 118 -18.53 2.76 4.50
C ALA A 118 -18.58 3.68 3.27
N ARG A 119 -18.15 3.17 2.10
CA ARG A 119 -18.29 3.90 0.82
C ARG A 119 -19.62 3.53 0.17
N LYS A 120 -20.58 4.45 0.24
CA LYS A 120 -21.95 4.29 -0.28
C LYS A 120 -22.66 3.04 0.28
N LYS A 121 -22.69 1.94 -0.49
CA LYS A 121 -23.37 0.67 -0.18
C LYS A 121 -22.40 -0.50 0.07
N LYS A 122 -21.09 -0.27 -0.05
CA LYS A 122 -20.06 -1.29 0.19
C LYS A 122 -19.23 -0.87 1.40
N ALA A 123 -19.23 -1.72 2.42
CA ALA A 123 -18.19 -1.70 3.44
C ALA A 123 -16.93 -2.28 2.80
N MET A 124 -15.80 -1.61 3.01
CA MET A 124 -14.47 -2.10 2.68
C MET A 124 -13.52 -1.62 3.77
N ASP A 125 -12.38 -2.28 3.86
CA ASP A 125 -11.33 -1.89 4.78
C ASP A 125 -10.44 -0.83 4.12
N ASP A 126 -10.03 0.17 4.88
CA ASP A 126 -8.98 1.10 4.51
C ASP A 126 -7.72 0.86 5.36
N ILE A 127 -6.62 1.52 4.98
CA ILE A 127 -5.36 1.43 5.70
C ILE A 127 -5.06 2.79 6.30
N ASP A 128 -5.14 2.87 7.61
CA ASP A 128 -4.76 4.06 8.37
C ASP A 128 -3.24 4.19 8.42
N LEU A 129 -2.76 5.41 8.23
CA LEU A 129 -1.37 5.83 8.25
C LEU A 129 -1.24 6.94 9.30
N GLU A 130 -0.62 6.62 10.44
CA GLU A 130 -0.37 7.58 11.51
C GLU A 130 1.08 8.04 11.46
N GLU A 131 1.32 9.34 11.49
CA GLU A 131 2.65 9.96 11.58
C GLU A 131 2.71 10.86 12.81
N THR A 132 3.75 10.71 13.64
CA THR A 132 3.86 11.41 14.92
C THR A 132 3.94 12.92 14.71
N GLY A 133 3.03 13.66 15.32
CA GLY A 133 2.99 15.12 15.20
C GLY A 133 2.40 15.64 13.88
N VAL A 134 1.85 14.75 13.06
CA VAL A 134 1.14 15.08 11.81
C VAL A 134 -0.28 14.54 11.89
N LEU A 135 -1.17 15.10 11.06
CA LEU A 135 -2.53 14.60 10.87
C LEU A 135 -2.48 13.14 10.38
N THR A 136 -3.33 12.28 10.93
CA THR A 136 -3.50 10.92 10.40
C THR A 136 -3.99 10.98 8.95
N SER A 137 -3.66 9.96 8.17
CA SER A 137 -4.14 9.83 6.80
C SER A 137 -4.58 8.41 6.54
N PHE A 138 -5.31 8.18 5.46
CA PHE A 138 -5.78 6.83 5.13
C PHE A 138 -5.68 6.56 3.63
N LEU A 139 -5.45 5.30 3.32
CA LEU A 139 -5.44 4.75 1.97
C LEU A 139 -6.70 3.93 1.73
N TYR A 140 -7.45 4.25 0.69
CA TYR A 140 -8.67 3.52 0.35
C TYR A 140 -8.75 3.21 -1.14
N TRP A 141 -9.43 2.11 -1.49
CA TRP A 141 -9.70 1.74 -2.88
C TRP A 141 -10.88 2.54 -3.46
N ASN A 142 -10.68 3.16 -4.62
CA ASN A 142 -11.74 3.91 -5.30
C ASN A 142 -12.50 3.12 -6.39
N GLY A 143 -12.24 1.82 -6.51
CA GLY A 143 -12.73 0.96 -7.60
C GLY A 143 -11.71 0.69 -8.71
N HIS A 144 -10.63 1.49 -8.80
CA HIS A 144 -9.62 1.37 -9.86
C HIS A 144 -8.17 1.53 -9.36
N ARG A 145 -7.97 2.30 -8.28
CA ARG A 145 -6.69 2.56 -7.65
C ARG A 145 -6.85 2.94 -6.18
N TYR A 146 -5.76 2.77 -5.41
CA TYR A 146 -5.66 3.35 -4.08
C TYR A 146 -5.54 4.87 -4.14
N LYS A 147 -6.26 5.53 -3.23
CA LYS A 147 -6.24 6.97 -3.02
C LYS A 147 -5.78 7.25 -1.60
N TRP A 148 -4.99 8.30 -1.46
CA TRP A 148 -4.58 8.83 -0.17
C TRP A 148 -5.49 10.01 0.18
N GLN A 149 -5.84 10.13 1.45
CA GLN A 149 -6.61 11.27 1.94
C GLN A 149 -6.15 11.62 3.37
N PRO A 150 -6.02 12.92 3.69
CA PRO A 150 -5.83 13.33 5.08
C PRO A 150 -7.09 13.00 5.90
N GLY A 151 -6.90 12.46 7.09
CA GLY A 151 -7.94 12.33 8.09
C GLY A 151 -8.53 13.70 8.43
N ALA A 152 -9.79 13.78 8.81
CA ALA A 152 -10.31 15.02 9.38
C ALA A 152 -9.59 15.25 10.73
N THR A 153 -9.08 16.47 10.97
CA THR A 153 -8.78 16.88 12.35
C THR A 153 -10.08 16.69 13.12
N GLN A 154 -10.08 15.94 14.22
CA GLN A 154 -11.17 16.08 15.19
C GLN A 154 -11.13 17.55 15.64
N MET A 155 -12.05 18.36 15.08
CA MET A 155 -12.41 19.67 15.61
C MET A 155 -13.52 19.48 16.64
#